data_AF-L8LPQ2-F1
#
_entry.id   AF-L8LPQ2-F1
#
_cell.length_a   1.000
_cell.length_b   1.000
_cell.length_c   1.000
_cell.angle_alpha   90.00
_cell.angle_beta   90.00
_cell.angle_gamma   90.00
#
_symmetry.space_group_name_H-M   'P 1'
#
loop_
_entity.id
_entity.type
_entity.pdbx_description
1 polymer ?
#
loop_
_entity_poly.entity_id
_entity_poly.type
_entity_poly.pdbx_seq_one_letter_code
_entity_poly.pdbx_strand_id
1 'polypeptide(L)' 'MRDDRERLRDILDAIKQIEKYAIYGKDRFIQDELIQTWVVYHLMIIGEAASKMSEQTKQNYHNVP' A
#
# COMPACT_ATOMS: atom_id res chain seq x y z
N MET A 1 -8.91 1.66 18.98
CA MET A 1 -9.03 2.31 17.65
C MET A 1 -7.60 2.50 17.16
N ARG A 2 -7.22 1.94 16.00
CA ARG A 2 -5.84 2.09 15.48
C ARG A 2 -5.56 3.55 15.17
N ASP A 3 -4.36 4.03 15.53
CA ASP A 3 -3.95 5.41 15.24
C ASP A 3 -3.42 5.55 13.80
N ASP A 4 -3.22 6.79 13.36
CA ASP A 4 -2.75 7.06 12.00
C ASP A 4 -1.31 6.57 11.76
N ARG A 5 -0.47 6.47 12.80
CA ARG A 5 0.91 5.97 12.66
C ARG A 5 0.92 4.48 12.32
N GLU A 6 0.06 3.71 12.97
CA GLU A 6 -0.10 2.28 12.66
C GLU A 6 -0.59 2.04 11.23
N ARG A 7 -1.50 2.87 10.74
CA ARG A 7 -1.98 2.80 9.35
C ARG A 7 -0.89 3.18 8.34
N LEU A 8 -0.09 4.21 8.64
CA LEU A 8 1.08 4.55 7.83
C LEU A 8 2.10 3.40 7.82
N ARG A 9 2.25 2.68 8.94
CA ARG A 9 3.08 1.48 8.98
C ARG A 9 2.52 0.37 8.08
N ASP A 10 1.21 0.12 8.09
CA ASP A 10 0.57 -0.85 7.19
C ASP A 10 0.83 -0.51 5.72
N ILE A 11 0.71 0.76 5.35
CA ILE A 11 1.00 1.25 3.99
C ILE A 11 2.46 0.95 3.63
N LEU A 12 3.41 1.31 4.49
CA LEU A 12 4.83 1.06 4.25
C LEU A 12 5.15 -0.43 4.12
N ASP A 13 4.54 -1.28 4.95
CA ASP A 13 4.78 -2.71 4.90
C ASP A 13 4.13 -3.35 3.67
N ALA A 14 2.95 -2.90 3.25
CA ALA A 14 2.32 -3.32 2.00
C ALA A 14 3.15 -2.92 0.77
N ILE A 15 3.73 -1.70 0.74
CA ILE A 15 4.64 -1.26 -0.31
C ILE A 15 5.84 -2.21 -0.41
N LYS A 16 6.49 -2.56 0.71
CA LYS A 16 7.61 -3.53 0.71
C LYS A 16 7.21 -4.89 0.14
N GLN A 17 6.00 -5.37 0.45
CA GLN A 17 5.51 -6.64 -0.09
C GLN A 17 5.28 -6.58 -1.60
N ILE A 18 4.85 -5.43 -2.14
CA ILE A 18 4.75 -5.21 -3.59
C ILE A 18 6.15 -5.20 -4.21
N GLU A 19 7.08 -4.43 -3.65
CA GLU A 19 8.45 -4.26 -4.15
C GLU A 19 9.21 -5.59 -4.25
N LYS A 20 8.95 -6.52 -3.31
CA LYS A 20 9.52 -7.88 -3.32
C LYS A 20 9.35 -8.60 -4.66
N TYR A 21 8.22 -8.40 -5.35
CA TYR A 21 7.95 -9.04 -6.64
C TYR A 21 8.00 -8.06 -7.82
N ALA A 22 7.83 -6.76 -7.58
CA ALA A 22 7.94 -5.74 -8.63
C ALA A 22 9.34 -5.66 -9.26
N ILE A 23 10.39 -6.05 -8.51
CA ILE A 23 11.77 -6.08 -9.01
C ILE A 23 11.97 -6.99 -10.24
N TYR A 24 11.11 -8.00 -10.41
CA TYR A 24 11.17 -8.91 -11.56
C TYR A 24 10.53 -8.33 -12.84
N GLY A 25 9.98 -7.12 -12.75
CA GLY A 25 9.47 -6.38 -13.89
C GLY A 25 8.10 -6.82 -14.38
N LYS A 26 7.63 -6.12 -15.42
CA LYS A 26 6.28 -6.23 -15.96
C LYS A 26 5.99 -7.61 -16.55
N ASP A 27 6.95 -8.21 -17.25
CA ASP A 27 6.72 -9.50 -17.91
C ASP A 27 6.46 -10.60 -16.88
N ARG A 28 7.21 -10.61 -15.77
CA ARG A 28 6.97 -11.56 -14.67
C ARG A 28 5.60 -11.35 -14.03
N PHE A 29 5.21 -10.09 -13.81
CA PHE A 29 3.88 -9.76 -13.29
C PHE A 29 2.76 -10.28 -14.20
N ILE A 30 2.85 -10.06 -15.51
CA ILE A 30 1.80 -10.48 -16.46
C ILE A 30 1.68 -12.01 -16.57
N GLN A 31 2.79 -12.73 -16.46
CA GLN A 31 2.81 -14.18 -16.63
C GLN A 31 2.46 -14.97 -15.37
N ASP A 32 2.42 -14.33 -14.20
CA ASP A 32 2.24 -14.99 -12.90
C ASP A 32 1.02 -14.44 -12.17
N GLU A 33 -0.09 -15.19 -12.22
CA GLU A 33 -1.36 -14.84 -11.56
C GLU A 33 -1.23 -14.69 -10.04
N LEU A 34 -0.32 -15.44 -9.39
CA LEU A 34 -0.09 -15.33 -7.96
C LEU A 34 0.57 -13.99 -7.62
N ILE A 35 1.52 -13.54 -8.44
CA ILE A 35 2.13 -12.21 -8.28
C ILE A 35 1.09 -11.11 -8.52
N GLN A 36 0.20 -11.26 -9.50
CA GLN A 36 -0.88 -10.30 -9.73
C GLN A 36 -1.80 -10.19 -8.51
N THR A 37 -2.27 -11.34 -8.03
CA THR A 37 -3.16 -11.42 -6.86
C THR A 37 -2.49 -10.84 -5.61
N TRP A 38 -1.20 -11.13 -5.42
CA TRP A 38 -0.40 -10.59 -4.32
C TRP A 38 -0.31 -9.06 -4.36
N VAL A 39 0.02 -8.49 -5.52
CA VAL A 39 0.11 -7.04 -5.69
C VAL A 39 -1.25 -6.37 -5.49
N VAL A 40 -2.32 -6.91 -6.06
CA VAL A 40 -3.68 -6.39 -5.88
C VAL A 40 -4.10 -6.41 -4.41
N TYR A 41 -3.82 -7.52 -3.69
CA TYR A 41 -4.12 -7.62 -2.27
C TYR A 41 -3.40 -6.55 -1.44
N HIS A 42 -2.11 -6.30 -1.70
CA HIS A 42 -1.38 -5.26 -0.98
C HIS A 42 -1.81 -3.84 -1.38
N LEU A 43 -2.23 -3.61 -2.62
CA LEU A 43 -2.86 -2.35 -3.01
C LEU A 43 -4.19 -2.12 -2.27
N MET A 44 -4.99 -3.16 -2.02
CA MET A 44 -6.21 -3.05 -1.23
C MET A 44 -5.90 -2.63 0.23
N ILE A 45 -4.87 -3.20 0.84
CA ILE A 45 -4.43 -2.82 2.19
C ILE A 45 -4.05 -1.32 2.23
N ILE A 46 -3.30 -0.85 1.24
CA ILE A 46 -2.92 0.56 1.13
C ILE A 46 -4.17 1.44 1.04
N GLY A 47 -5.12 1.10 0.17
CA GLY A 47 -6.37 1.85 0.02
C GLY A 47 -7.22 1.87 1.29
N GLU A 48 -7.33 0.75 1.99
CA GLU A 48 -8.06 0.66 3.25
C GLU A 48 -7.40 1.55 4.33
N ALA A 49 -6.07 1.47 4.49
CA ALA A 49 -5.35 2.27 5.45
C ALA A 49 -5.45 3.77 5.15
N ALA A 50 -5.31 4.15 3.87
CA ALA A 50 -5.42 5.54 3.41
C ALA A 50 -6.83 6.12 3.61
N SER A 51 -7.88 5.36 3.29
CA SER A 51 -9.27 5.81 3.46
C SER A 51 -9.64 6.08 4.92
N LYS A 52 -8.96 5.44 5.87
CA LYS A 52 -9.19 5.56 7.31
C LYS A 52 -8.26 6.58 8.00
N MET A 53 -7.48 7.36 7.25
CA MET A 53 -6.67 8.46 7.78
C MET A 53 -7.55 9.58 8.36
N SER A 54 -7.14 10.13 9.51
CA SER A 54 -7.83 11.27 10.10
C SER A 54 -7.67 12.54 9.25
N GLU A 55 -8.67 13.42 9.30
CA GLU A 55 -8.60 14.73 8.66
C GLU A 55 -7.48 15.61 9.24
N GLN A 56 -7.19 15.48 10.53
CA GLN A 56 -6.07 16.19 11.16
C GLN A 56 -4.74 15.83 10.50
N THR A 57 -4.49 14.53 10.27
CA THR A 57 -3.27 14.09 9.59
C THR A 57 -3.25 14.58 8.14
N LYS A 58 -4.35 14.48 7.40
CA LYS A 58 -4.42 14.99 6.02
C LYS A 58 -4.15 16.49 5.93
N GLN A 59 -4.66 17.28 6.88
CA GLN A 59 -4.44 18.72 6.93
C GLN A 59 -2.99 19.07 7.30
N ASN A 60 -2.41 18.37 8.28
CA ASN A 60 -1.02 18.58 8.70
C ASN A 60 0.00 18.24 7.60
N TYR A 61 -0.36 17.35 6.68
CA TYR A 61 0.49 16.89 5.58
C TYR A 61 -0.19 17.09 4.21
N HIS A 62 -0.86 18.22 4.00
CA HIS A 62 -1.65 18.50 2.80
C HIS A 62 -0.87 18.51 1.48
N ASN A 63 0.46 18.54 1.55
CA ASN A 63 1.37 18.49 0.40
C ASN A 63 1.76 17.07 -0.01
N VAL A 64 1.37 16.07 0.79
CA VAL A 64 1.48 14.65 0.43
C VAL A 64 0.19 14.31 -0.35
N PRO A 65 0.30 13.91 -1.64
CA PRO A 65 -0.85 13.68 -2.51
C PRO A 65 -1.74 12.51 -2.07
#